data_AF-A0A7C7TAD5-F1
#
_entry.id   AF-A0A7C7TAD5-F1
#
_cell.length_a   1.000
_cell.length_b   1.000
_cell.length_c   1.000
_cell.angle_alpha   90.00
_cell.angle_beta   90.00
_cell.angle_gamma   90.00
#
_symmetry.space_group_name_H-M   'P 1'
#
loop_
_entity.id
_entity.type
_entity.pdbx_description
1 polymer ?
#
loop_
_entity_poly.entity_id
_entity_poly.type
_entity_poly.pdbx_seq_one_letter_code
_entity_poly.pdbx_strand_id
1 'polypeptide(L)'
;MSNGRVALGALEKGSEEPLEVLRAKYLDYCSAQVADLLLYLTPDEIYLLAQRAYREESEEGELSYVEMVQSATDWLSQKAALPPFEVWLEDYQAHPESYAEYFIGLWKSEAEMSLDD
;
A
#
# COMPACT_ATOMS: atom_id res chain seq x y z
N MET A 1 -15.67 38.79 29.83
CA MET A 1 -16.23 37.44 29.63
C MET A 1 -16.66 37.30 28.18
N SER A 2 -16.44 36.11 27.60
CA SER A 2 -16.83 35.65 26.25
C SER A 2 -16.18 36.34 25.04
N ASN A 3 -15.77 35.63 23.99
CA ASN A 3 -15.45 34.21 23.77
C ASN A 3 -14.91 34.10 22.34
N GLY A 4 -14.08 33.10 22.08
CA GLY A 4 -14.02 32.47 20.76
C GLY A 4 -13.02 33.05 19.76
N ARG A 5 -11.71 32.93 20.05
CA ARG A 5 -10.75 32.73 18.94
C ARG A 5 -10.92 31.30 18.46
N VAL A 6 -11.77 31.14 17.45
CA VAL A 6 -11.78 29.95 16.61
C VAL A 6 -10.46 29.92 15.87
N ALA A 7 -9.48 29.18 16.42
CA ALA A 7 -8.30 28.74 15.70
C ALA A 7 -8.68 27.48 14.91
N LEU A 8 -9.59 27.61 13.94
CA LEU A 8 -9.66 26.66 12.83
C LEU A 8 -8.57 27.08 11.85
N GLY A 9 -7.60 26.20 11.63
CA GLY A 9 -6.51 26.45 10.70
C GLY A 9 -5.11 26.32 11.30
N ALA A 10 -4.91 25.44 12.27
CA ALA A 10 -3.66 24.69 12.28
C ALA A 10 -3.83 23.58 11.24
N LEU A 11 -3.65 23.94 9.97
CA LEU A 11 -3.18 22.99 8.98
C LEU A 11 -1.85 22.50 9.60
N GLU A 12 -1.84 21.29 10.16
CA GLU A 12 -0.63 20.63 10.60
C GLU A 12 0.24 20.42 9.36
N LYS A 13 0.98 21.48 9.05
CA LYS A 13 2.07 21.53 8.10
C LYS A 13 3.01 20.41 8.57
N GLY A 14 3.06 19.34 7.78
CA GLY A 14 3.57 18.04 8.18
C GLY A 14 4.72 18.13 9.18
N SER A 15 4.52 17.53 10.35
CA SER A 15 5.65 16.90 11.01
C SER A 15 6.36 16.10 9.94
N GLU A 16 7.65 16.35 9.70
CA GLU A 16 8.46 15.46 8.88
C GLU A 16 8.39 14.09 9.55
N GLU A 17 7.43 13.29 9.13
CA GLU A 17 7.30 11.92 9.60
C GLU A 17 8.63 11.24 9.26
N PRO A 18 9.17 10.41 10.16
CA PRO A 18 10.40 9.68 9.89
C PRO A 18 10.30 8.94 8.55
N LEU A 19 11.41 8.88 7.82
CA LEU A 19 11.45 8.24 6.50
C LEU A 19 10.98 6.79 6.57
N GLU A 20 11.24 6.12 7.69
CA GLU A 20 10.82 4.76 8.02
C GLU A 20 9.29 4.65 8.06
N VAL A 21 8.61 5.61 8.72
CA VAL A 21 7.15 5.69 8.79
C VAL A 21 6.55 5.95 7.41
N LEU A 22 7.14 6.88 6.65
CA LEU A 22 6.69 7.18 5.27
C LEU A 22 6.84 5.97 4.35
N ARG A 23 7.93 5.21 4.48
CA ARG A 23 8.14 3.96 3.74
C ARG A 23 7.12 2.89 4.13
N ALA A 24 6.81 2.76 5.42
CA ALA A 24 5.80 1.82 5.88
C ALA A 24 4.40 2.19 5.38
N LYS A 25 4.04 3.48 5.36
CA LYS A 25 2.79 3.97 4.77
C LYS A 25 2.70 3.72 3.27
N TYR A 26 3.81 3.88 2.55
CA TYR A 26 3.87 3.53 1.13
C TYR A 26 3.66 2.03 0.90
N LEU A 27 4.22 1.16 1.76
CA LEU A 27 3.98 -0.28 1.68
C LEU A 27 2.53 -0.65 2.00
N ASP A 28 1.90 0.01 2.97
CA ASP A 28 0.47 -0.12 3.24
C ASP A 28 -0.37 0.24 2.00
N TYR A 29 -0.07 1.39 1.38
CA TYR A 29 -0.73 1.83 0.16
C TYR A 29 -0.57 0.81 -0.98
N CYS A 30 0.65 0.37 -1.28
CA CYS A 30 0.91 -0.63 -2.32
C CYS A 30 0.14 -1.93 -2.05
N SER A 31 0.13 -2.39 -0.80
CA SER A 31 -0.58 -3.60 -0.40
C SER A 31 -2.09 -3.46 -0.59
N ALA A 32 -2.66 -2.30 -0.22
CA ALA A 32 -4.07 -2.01 -0.43
C ALA A 32 -4.44 -1.99 -1.92
N GLN A 33 -3.63 -1.36 -2.77
CA GLN A 33 -3.86 -1.34 -4.22
C GLN A 33 -3.85 -2.74 -4.84
N VAL A 34 -2.91 -3.59 -4.44
CA VAL A 34 -2.84 -4.99 -4.91
C VAL A 34 -4.04 -5.79 -4.39
N ALA A 35 -4.42 -5.61 -3.14
CA ALA A 35 -5.60 -6.25 -2.57
C ALA A 35 -6.89 -5.85 -3.31
N ASP A 36 -7.05 -4.57 -3.63
CA ASP A 36 -8.19 -4.07 -4.42
C ASP A 36 -8.25 -4.75 -5.78
N LEU A 37 -7.11 -4.88 -6.48
CA LEU A 37 -7.04 -5.58 -7.76
C LEU A 37 -7.44 -7.06 -7.63
N LEU A 38 -6.99 -7.74 -6.57
CA LEU A 38 -7.37 -9.13 -6.30
C LEU A 38 -8.87 -9.29 -6.04
N LEU A 39 -9.51 -8.34 -5.37
CA LEU A 39 -10.97 -8.37 -5.11
C LEU A 39 -11.81 -8.28 -6.40
N TYR A 40 -11.27 -7.68 -7.47
CA TYR A 40 -11.94 -7.63 -8.76
C TYR A 40 -11.78 -8.90 -9.60
N LEU A 41 -10.93 -9.84 -9.19
CA LEU A 41 -10.71 -11.08 -9.91
C LEU A 41 -11.60 -12.20 -9.35
N THR A 42 -12.23 -12.93 -10.26
CA THR A 42 -12.90 -14.19 -9.94
C THR A 42 -11.86 -15.29 -9.65
N PRO A 43 -12.24 -16.37 -8.93
CA PRO A 43 -11.34 -17.51 -8.70
C PRO A 43 -10.73 -18.09 -9.97
N ASP A 44 -11.50 -18.14 -11.07
CA ASP A 44 -11.03 -18.63 -12.36
C ASP A 44 -9.98 -17.69 -12.99
N GLU A 45 -10.16 -16.37 -12.85
CA GLU A 45 -9.19 -15.38 -13.32
C GLU A 45 -7.90 -15.42 -12.49
N ILE A 46 -8.00 -15.58 -11.17
CA ILE A 46 -6.84 -15.80 -10.29
C ILE A 46 -6.08 -17.06 -10.72
N TYR A 47 -6.80 -18.16 -11.02
CA TYR A 47 -6.20 -19.39 -11.51
C TYR A 47 -5.43 -19.18 -12.83
N LEU A 48 -6.06 -18.53 -13.81
CA LEU A 48 -5.43 -18.26 -15.12
C LEU A 48 -4.21 -17.35 -14.99
N LEU A 49 -4.30 -16.33 -14.13
CA LEU A 49 -3.23 -15.36 -13.91
C LEU A 49 -2.04 -16.00 -13.21
N ALA A 50 -2.28 -16.82 -12.19
CA ALA A 50 -1.26 -17.60 -11.53
C ALA A 50 -0.57 -18.61 -12.46
N GLN A 51 -1.35 -19.31 -13.29
CA GLN A 51 -0.81 -20.24 -14.28
C GLN A 51 0.06 -19.53 -15.32
N ARG A 52 -0.28 -18.28 -15.68
CA ARG A 52 0.53 -17.44 -16.56
C ARG A 52 1.83 -17.02 -15.87
N ALA A 53 1.75 -16.50 -14.66
CA ALA A 53 2.91 -16.07 -13.88
C ALA A 53 3.90 -17.23 -13.69
N TYR A 54 3.41 -18.41 -13.35
CA TYR A 54 4.23 -19.60 -13.20
C TYR A 54 4.88 -20.06 -14.51
N ARG A 55 4.17 -19.99 -15.65
CA ARG A 55 4.78 -20.27 -16.96
C ARG A 55 5.83 -19.24 -17.37
N GLU A 56 5.70 -17.99 -16.94
CA GLU A 56 6.70 -16.96 -17.17
C GLU A 56 7.97 -17.21 -16.31
N GLU A 57 7.86 -17.92 -15.18
CA GLU A 57 8.96 -18.20 -14.24
C GLU A 57 9.52 -19.65 -14.26
N SER A 58 8.79 -20.65 -14.76
CA SER A 58 9.16 -22.08 -14.65
C SER A 58 8.63 -22.94 -15.80
N GLU A 59 9.38 -24.00 -16.18
CA GLU A 59 9.05 -24.84 -17.35
C GLU A 59 8.12 -26.04 -17.06
N GLU A 60 7.96 -26.57 -15.84
CA GLU A 60 7.14 -27.78 -15.60
C GLU A 60 6.67 -27.96 -14.13
N GLY A 61 5.34 -28.10 -13.90
CA GLY A 61 4.74 -28.50 -12.61
C GLY A 61 3.26 -28.11 -12.42
N GLU A 62 2.52 -28.83 -11.56
CA GLU A 62 1.20 -28.41 -11.04
C GLU A 62 1.38 -27.52 -9.81
N LEU A 63 0.72 -26.36 -9.80
CA LEU A 63 0.71 -25.43 -8.66
C LEU A 63 -0.26 -25.88 -7.58
N SER A 64 0.14 -25.81 -6.31
CA SER A 64 -0.82 -25.79 -5.20
C SER A 64 -1.61 -24.49 -5.17
N TYR A 65 -2.77 -24.49 -4.51
CA TYR A 65 -3.60 -23.28 -4.37
C TYR A 65 -2.86 -22.10 -3.71
N VAL A 66 -1.96 -22.39 -2.75
CA VAL A 66 -1.17 -21.35 -2.07
C VAL A 66 -0.17 -20.70 -3.02
N GLU A 67 0.57 -21.52 -3.76
CA GLU A 67 1.54 -21.04 -4.76
C GLU A 67 0.83 -20.27 -5.87
N MET A 68 -0.36 -20.72 -6.27
CA MET A 68 -1.18 -20.04 -7.26
C MET A 68 -1.55 -18.61 -6.81
N VAL A 69 -2.04 -18.44 -5.58
CA VAL A 69 -2.38 -17.11 -5.05
C VAL A 69 -1.14 -16.23 -4.90
N GLN A 70 0.00 -16.80 -4.49
CA GLN A 70 1.27 -16.08 -4.40
C GLN A 70 1.73 -15.57 -5.77
N SER A 71 1.83 -16.45 -6.77
CA SER A 71 2.20 -16.07 -8.13
C SER A 71 1.25 -15.02 -8.73
N ALA A 72 -0.05 -15.10 -8.43
CA ALA A 72 -1.00 -14.09 -8.85
C ALA A 72 -0.77 -12.72 -8.20
N THR A 73 -0.51 -12.73 -6.90
CA THR A 73 -0.21 -11.52 -6.12
C THR A 73 1.08 -10.87 -6.59
N ASP A 74 2.12 -11.66 -6.84
CA ASP A 74 3.42 -11.19 -7.30
C ASP A 74 3.33 -10.59 -8.70
N TRP A 75 2.63 -11.27 -9.62
CA TRP A 75 2.40 -10.75 -10.97
C TRP A 75 1.59 -9.45 -10.95
N LEU A 76 0.53 -9.37 -10.13
CA LEU A 76 -0.25 -8.14 -9.97
C LEU A 76 0.58 -7.02 -9.37
N SER A 77 1.42 -7.31 -8.37
CA SER A 77 2.32 -6.31 -7.77
C SER A 77 3.33 -5.77 -8.78
N GLN A 78 3.82 -6.59 -9.71
CA GLN A 78 4.74 -6.19 -10.77
C GLN A 78 4.07 -5.43 -11.92
N LYS A 79 2.77 -5.69 -12.19
CA LYS A 79 2.02 -5.10 -13.31
C LYS A 79 1.15 -3.91 -12.90
N ALA A 80 0.82 -3.80 -11.62
CA ALA A 80 0.20 -2.61 -11.07
C ALA A 80 1.15 -1.44 -11.36
N ALA A 81 0.65 -0.44 -12.09
CA ALA A 81 1.39 0.77 -12.38
C ALA A 81 1.47 1.66 -11.12
N LEU A 82 2.04 1.10 -10.04
CA LEU A 82 2.18 1.79 -8.77
C LEU A 82 3.21 2.91 -8.94
N PRO A 83 2.92 4.12 -8.43
CA PRO A 83 3.86 5.22 -8.49
C PRO A 83 5.12 4.86 -7.69
N PRO A 84 6.32 5.24 -8.13
CA PRO A 84 7.52 5.18 -7.30
C PRO A 84 7.33 5.94 -5.99
N PHE A 85 8.10 5.56 -4.96
CA PHE A 85 8.00 6.13 -3.61
C PHE A 85 8.05 7.66 -3.61
N GLU A 86 8.94 8.27 -4.40
CA GLU A 86 9.13 9.72 -4.46
C GLU A 86 7.91 10.42 -5.05
N VAL A 87 7.31 9.84 -6.10
CA VAL A 87 6.11 10.38 -6.76
C VAL A 87 4.90 10.24 -5.84
N TRP A 88 4.77 9.10 -5.16
CA TRP A 88 3.74 8.88 -4.15
C TRP A 88 3.89 9.84 -2.98
N LEU A 89 5.12 10.07 -2.51
CA LEU A 89 5.40 10.94 -1.36
C LEU A 89 5.02 12.39 -1.65
N GLU A 90 5.34 12.90 -2.83
CA GLU A 90 4.94 14.25 -3.26
C GLU A 90 3.42 14.42 -3.24
N ASP A 91 2.67 13.45 -3.75
CA ASP A 91 1.21 13.51 -3.78
C ASP A 91 0.60 13.32 -2.38
N TYR A 92 1.11 12.38 -1.59
CA TYR A 92 0.71 12.16 -0.20
C TYR A 92 0.90 13.40 0.67
N GLN A 93 2.03 14.10 0.53
CA GLN A 93 2.29 15.34 1.27
C GLN A 93 1.36 16.48 0.86
N ALA A 94 0.94 16.51 -0.41
CA ALA A 94 -0.02 17.49 -0.91
C ALA A 94 -1.46 17.19 -0.45
N HIS A 95 -1.82 15.91 -0.35
CA HIS A 95 -3.21 15.44 -0.14
C HIS A 95 -3.31 14.27 0.85
N PRO A 96 -2.85 14.40 2.10
CA PRO A 96 -2.74 13.27 3.03
C PRO A 96 -4.09 12.62 3.38
N GLU A 97 -5.18 13.39 3.38
CA GLU A 97 -6.53 12.91 3.62
C GLU A 97 -7.03 11.92 2.56
N SER A 98 -6.51 12.01 1.33
CA SER A 98 -6.89 11.11 0.22
C SER A 98 -6.29 9.71 0.37
N TYR A 99 -5.31 9.54 1.26
CA TYR A 99 -4.60 8.28 1.46
C TYR A 99 -5.00 7.53 2.72
N ALA A 100 -5.76 8.17 3.62
CA ALA A 100 -6.07 7.65 4.95
C ALA A 100 -6.80 6.29 4.91
N GLU A 101 -7.61 6.04 3.88
CA GLU A 101 -8.35 4.78 3.72
C GLU A 101 -7.49 3.58 3.31
N TYR A 102 -6.33 3.84 2.68
CA TYR A 102 -5.42 2.80 2.21
C TYR A 102 -4.41 2.35 3.28
N PHE A 103 -4.34 3.05 4.42
CA PHE A 103 -3.44 2.71 5.50
C PHE A 103 -4.03 1.63 6.41
N ILE A 104 -3.64 0.37 6.13
CA ILE A 104 -4.04 -0.80 6.92
C ILE A 104 -3.36 -0.86 8.31
N GLY A 105 -2.43 0.04 8.59
CA GLY A 105 -1.92 0.31 9.93
C GLY A 105 -0.60 -0.38 10.27
N LEU A 106 0.12 -0.93 9.29
CA LEU A 106 1.46 -1.49 9.52
C LEU A 106 2.45 -0.39 9.88
N TRP A 107 2.22 0.85 9.43
CA TRP A 107 3.08 2.00 9.78
C TRP A 107 3.06 2.37 11.26
N LYS A 108 2.05 1.95 12.02
CA LYS A 108 1.90 2.33 13.44
C LYS A 108 2.99 1.71 14.31
N SER A 109 3.42 0.48 14.02
CA SER A 109 4.52 -0.15 14.74
C SER A 109 5.85 0.56 14.53
N GLU A 110 6.10 1.06 13.31
CA GLU A 110 7.31 1.83 12.99
C GLU A 110 7.29 3.21 13.67
N ALA A 111 6.12 3.85 13.72
CA ALA A 111 5.96 5.13 14.42
C ALA A 111 6.20 4.99 15.93
N GLU A 112 5.67 3.93 16.56
CA GLU A 112 5.90 3.63 17.98
C GLU A 112 7.38 3.36 18.28
N MET A 113 8.10 2.66 17.40
CA MET A 113 9.54 2.41 17.55
C MET A 113 10.39 3.67 17.37
N SER A 114 9.96 4.62 16.55
CA SER A 114 10.70 5.87 16.29
C SER A 114 10.60 6.92 17.41
N LEU A 115 9.66 6.76 18.35
CA LEU A 115 9.44 7.68 19.47
C LEU A 115 10.33 7.38 20.69
N ASP A 116 11.00 6.23 20.69
CA ASP A 116 11.85 5.75 21.78
C ASP A 116 13.36 6.12 21.61
N ASP A 117 13.70 6.95 20.61
CA ASP A 117 15.08 7.39 20.28
C ASP A 117 15.37 8.86 20.66
#